data_AF-A0A1Q3U0Z2-F1
#
_entry.id   AF-A0A1Q3U0Z2-F1
#
_cell.length_a   1.000
_cell.length_b   1.000
_cell.length_c   1.000
_cell.angle_alpha   90.00
_cell.angle_beta   90.00
_cell.angle_gamma   90.00
#
_symmetry.space_group_name_H-M   'P 1'
#
loop_
_entity.id
_entity.type
_entity.pdbx_description
1 polymer ?
#
loop_
_entity_poly.entity_id
_entity_poly.type
_entity_poly.pdbx_seq_one_letter_code
_entity_poly.pdbx_strand_id
1 'polypeptide(L)'
;MSTIKDKQAKAKALYCTGQYLQKEIASIVGVSEKTISKWKEEDGWESLQTSLLTTRENELKRLYKLLKILNDSIDEAGEEKIPINSKQADSVLKLTAAIKNLEIETSIAEKVEVGTEFINLVRSQDIELSKTITQWFDLYIKQSIK
;
A
#
# COMPACT_ATOMS: atom_id res chain seq x y z
N MET A 1 -0.44 24.53 12.91
CA MET A 1 0.95 24.02 12.74
C MET A 1 1.00 22.60 13.29
N SER A 2 1.44 21.62 12.50
CA SER A 2 1.64 20.24 12.96
C SER A 2 2.71 20.20 14.05
N THR A 3 2.49 19.45 15.14
CA THR A 3 3.50 19.35 16.21
C THR A 3 4.69 18.51 15.77
N ILE A 4 5.84 18.64 16.45
CA ILE A 4 7.04 17.83 16.17
C ILE A 4 6.74 16.33 16.30
N LYS A 5 5.89 15.94 17.26
CA LYS A 5 5.44 14.54 17.41
C LYS A 5 4.65 14.05 16.20
N ASP A 6 3.75 14.86 15.65
CA ASP A 6 2.99 14.50 14.45
C ASP A 6 3.90 14.31 13.24
N LYS A 7 4.92 15.18 13.11
CA LYS A 7 5.94 15.05 12.05
C LYS A 7 6.76 13.78 12.20
N GLN A 8 7.17 13.44 13.42
CA GLN A 8 7.92 12.20 13.72
C GLN A 8 7.06 10.95 13.45
N ALA A 9 5.79 10.95 13.86
CA ALA A 9 4.87 9.85 13.59
C ALA A 9 4.63 9.65 12.08
N LYS A 10 4.43 10.74 11.34
CA LYS A 10 4.30 10.70 9.87
C LYS A 10 5.59 10.21 9.20
N ALA A 11 6.74 10.68 9.64
CA ALA A 11 8.04 10.24 9.13
C ALA A 11 8.29 8.75 9.39
N LYS A 12 7.93 8.26 10.59
CA LYS A 12 8.02 6.84 10.96
C LYS A 12 7.16 5.97 10.06
N ALA A 13 5.91 6.38 9.83
CA ALA A 13 5.00 5.68 8.94
C ALA A 13 5.56 5.59 7.51
N LEU A 14 6.03 6.72 6.96
CA LEU A 14 6.65 6.77 5.63
C LEU A 14 7.91 5.90 5.55
N TYR A 15 8.78 5.94 6.55
CA TYR A 15 9.99 5.11 6.60
C TYR A 15 9.64 3.62 6.58
N CYS A 16 8.67 3.19 7.38
CA CYS A 16 8.26 1.79 7.47
C CYS A 16 7.60 1.24 6.19
N THR A 17 7.23 2.10 5.23
CA THR A 17 6.76 1.65 3.90
C THR A 17 7.90 1.12 3.02
N GLY A 18 9.13 1.58 3.23
CA GLY A 18 10.28 1.28 2.35
C GLY A 18 10.27 1.97 0.99
N GLN A 19 9.31 2.87 0.73
CA GLN A 19 9.12 3.51 -0.58
C GLN A 19 9.86 4.85 -0.73
N TYR A 20 10.38 5.41 0.37
CA TYR A 20 10.96 6.75 0.40
C TYR A 20 12.36 6.74 1.00
N LEU A 21 13.26 7.53 0.42
CA LEU A 21 14.56 7.85 0.98
C LEU A 21 14.42 8.84 2.16
N GLN A 22 15.35 8.80 3.11
CA GLN A 22 15.33 9.69 4.29
C GLN A 22 15.26 11.18 3.92
N LYS A 23 16.00 11.60 2.87
CA LYS A 23 15.95 12.95 2.31
C LYS A 23 14.57 13.37 1.79
N GLU A 24 13.80 12.43 1.25
CA GLU A 24 12.46 12.67 0.72
C GLU A 24 11.46 12.79 1.86
N ILE A 25 11.56 11.88 2.85
CA ILE A 25 10.76 11.93 4.08
C ILE A 25 10.99 13.27 4.81
N ALA A 26 12.24 13.70 4.93
CA ALA A 26 12.62 14.97 5.54
C ALA A 26 11.93 16.16 4.85
N SER A 27 11.90 16.16 3.52
CA SER A 27 11.22 17.17 2.70
C SER A 27 9.69 17.13 2.92
N ILE A 28 9.09 15.94 2.96
CA ILE A 28 7.63 15.74 3.15
C ILE A 28 7.14 16.23 4.52
N VAL A 29 7.89 15.97 5.59
CA VAL A 29 7.49 16.37 6.95
C VAL A 29 8.06 17.74 7.36
N GLY A 30 8.90 18.34 6.52
CA GLY A 30 9.52 19.65 6.74
C GLY A 30 10.46 19.66 7.95
N VAL A 31 11.46 18.78 7.95
CA VAL A 31 12.57 18.70 8.90
C VAL A 31 13.88 18.42 8.18
N SER A 32 15.02 18.45 8.89
CA SER A 32 16.31 18.10 8.30
C SER A 32 16.48 16.59 8.18
N GLU A 33 17.27 16.12 7.20
CA GLU A 33 17.63 14.70 7.08
C GLU A 33 18.30 14.17 8.35
N LYS A 34 19.15 14.97 9.00
CA LYS A 34 19.76 14.63 10.30
C LYS A 34 18.73 14.34 11.39
N THR A 35 17.60 15.06 11.39
CA THR A 35 16.49 14.83 12.32
C THR A 35 15.84 13.47 12.06
N ILE A 36 15.67 13.10 10.79
CA ILE A 36 15.16 11.77 10.41
C ILE A 36 16.13 10.67 10.84
N SER A 37 17.43 10.82 10.58
CA SER A 37 18.43 9.83 10.98
C SER A 37 18.46 9.62 12.50
N LYS A 38 18.37 10.71 13.26
CA LYS A 38 18.27 10.66 14.73
C LYS A 38 17.04 9.88 15.20
N TRP A 39 15.85 10.21 14.69
CA TRP A 39 14.61 9.51 15.06
C TRP A 39 14.64 8.03 14.67
N LYS A 40 15.20 7.72 13.50
CA LYS A 40 15.38 6.34 13.01
C LYS A 40 16.18 5.50 14.01
N GLU A 41 17.27 6.05 14.53
CA GLU A 41 18.16 5.38 15.50
C GLU A 41 17.52 5.29 16.88
N GLU A 42 16.99 6.38 17.42
CA GLU A 42 16.41 6.43 18.78
C GLU A 42 15.20 5.49 18.94
N ASP A 43 14.35 5.40 17.91
CA ASP A 43 13.11 4.61 17.95
C ASP A 43 13.22 3.25 17.23
N GLY A 44 14.42 2.88 16.74
CA GLY A 44 14.68 1.59 16.09
C GLY A 44 13.82 1.30 14.85
N TRP A 45 13.64 2.28 13.96
CA TRP A 45 12.71 2.16 12.82
C TRP A 45 13.09 1.06 11.82
N GLU A 46 14.37 0.74 11.68
CA GLU A 46 14.86 -0.30 10.77
C GLU A 46 14.45 -1.71 11.20
N SER A 47 14.55 -2.00 12.50
CA SER A 47 14.06 -3.24 13.09
C SER A 47 12.54 -3.34 12.98
N LEU A 48 11.83 -2.24 13.26
CA LEU A 48 10.38 -2.16 13.12
C LEU A 48 9.94 -2.41 11.68
N GLN A 49 10.57 -1.77 10.70
CA GLN A 49 10.28 -1.95 9.29
C GLN A 49 10.50 -3.41 8.86
N THR A 50 11.64 -4.00 9.23
CA THR A 50 11.96 -5.40 8.92
C THR A 50 10.90 -6.35 9.50
N SER A 51 10.52 -6.13 10.76
CA SER A 51 9.45 -6.90 11.42
C SER A 51 8.10 -6.75 10.73
N LEU A 52 7.73 -5.53 10.32
CA LEU A 52 6.47 -5.26 9.62
C LEU A 52 6.42 -5.90 8.23
N LEU A 53 7.51 -5.82 7.46
CA LEU A 53 7.64 -6.47 6.16
C LEU A 53 7.51 -8.00 6.31
N THR A 54 8.27 -8.58 7.24
CA THR A 54 8.23 -10.03 7.53
C THR A 54 6.83 -10.46 7.98
N THR A 55 6.18 -9.66 8.83
CA THR A 55 4.82 -9.94 9.32
C THR A 55 3.81 -9.91 8.17
N ARG A 56 3.90 -8.94 7.27
CA ARG A 56 3.03 -8.84 6.08
C ARG A 56 3.20 -10.05 5.17
N GLU A 57 4.43 -10.44 4.86
CA GLU A 57 4.72 -11.62 4.03
C GLU A 57 4.20 -12.91 4.67
N ASN A 58 4.37 -13.06 5.98
CA ASN A 58 3.87 -14.22 6.72
C ASN A 58 2.34 -14.27 6.73
N GLU A 59 1.67 -13.13 6.90
CA GLU A 59 0.21 -13.08 6.87
C GLU A 59 -0.33 -13.36 5.46
N LEU A 60 0.32 -12.85 4.41
CA LEU A 60 -0.01 -13.20 3.02
C LEU A 60 0.09 -14.71 2.78
N LYS A 61 1.21 -15.34 3.17
CA LYS A 61 1.37 -16.80 3.05
C LYS A 61 0.26 -17.55 3.78
N ARG A 62 -0.11 -17.08 4.98
CA ARG A 62 -1.20 -17.67 5.78
C ARG A 62 -2.54 -17.56 5.07
N LEU A 63 -2.89 -16.38 4.55
CA LEU A 63 -4.17 -16.16 3.86
C LEU A 63 -4.26 -16.97 2.56
N TYR A 64 -3.19 -17.04 1.78
CA TYR A 64 -3.12 -17.89 0.59
C TYR A 64 -3.34 -19.36 0.92
N LYS A 65 -2.74 -19.85 2.01
CA LYS A 65 -2.96 -21.23 2.48
C LYS A 65 -4.42 -21.47 2.85
N LEU A 66 -5.07 -20.54 3.55
CA LEU A 66 -6.48 -20.65 3.93
C LEU A 66 -7.40 -20.63 2.71
N LEU A 67 -7.14 -19.75 1.75
CA LEU A 67 -7.90 -19.68 0.50
C LEU A 67 -7.79 -20.98 -0.28
N LYS A 68 -6.58 -21.55 -0.38
CA LYS A 68 -6.37 -22.86 -1.01
C LYS A 68 -7.19 -23.96 -0.36
N ILE A 69 -7.09 -24.11 0.98
CA ILE A 69 -7.86 -25.12 1.72
C ILE A 69 -9.36 -24.98 1.46
N LEU A 70 -9.87 -23.74 1.42
CA LEU A 70 -11.27 -23.48 1.18
C LEU A 70 -11.69 -23.82 -0.26
N ASN A 71 -10.85 -23.51 -1.25
CA ASN A 71 -11.10 -23.86 -2.65
C ASN A 71 -11.06 -25.37 -2.87
N ASP A 72 -10.05 -26.06 -2.32
CA ASP A 72 -9.93 -27.53 -2.41
C ASP A 72 -11.21 -28.21 -1.84
N SER A 73 -11.73 -27.72 -0.70
CA SER A 73 -12.99 -28.21 -0.11
C SER A 73 -14.23 -27.90 -0.95
N ILE A 74 -14.25 -26.78 -1.68
CA ILE A 74 -15.33 -26.43 -2.60
C ILE A 74 -15.30 -27.34 -3.82
N ASP A 75 -14.11 -27.62 -4.36
CA ASP A 75 -13.91 -28.48 -5.52
C ASP A 75 -14.34 -29.93 -5.21
N GLU A 76 -13.92 -30.47 -4.06
CA GLU A 76 -14.37 -31.79 -3.56
C GLU A 76 -15.91 -31.85 -3.43
N ALA A 77 -16.54 -30.82 -2.87
CA ALA A 77 -18.00 -30.75 -2.77
C ALA A 77 -18.68 -30.66 -4.14
N GLY A 78 -18.05 -29.97 -5.10
CA GLY A 78 -18.51 -29.85 -6.48
C GLY A 78 -18.48 -31.19 -7.23
N GLU A 79 -17.45 -32.01 -7.00
CA GLU A 79 -17.38 -33.39 -7.53
C GLU A 79 -18.54 -34.26 -7.02
N GLU A 80 -18.94 -34.05 -5.76
CA GLU A 80 -20.11 -34.70 -5.15
C GLU A 80 -21.46 -34.04 -5.55
N LYS A 81 -21.43 -33.03 -6.45
CA LYS A 81 -22.59 -32.20 -6.86
C LYS A 81 -23.30 -31.49 -5.70
N ILE A 82 -22.58 -31.25 -4.61
CA ILE A 82 -23.08 -30.49 -3.47
C ILE A 82 -22.97 -29.00 -3.81
N PRO A 83 -24.08 -28.24 -3.77
CA PRO A 83 -24.03 -26.82 -4.07
C PRO A 83 -23.21 -26.05 -3.03
N ILE A 84 -22.43 -25.07 -3.51
CA ILE A 84 -21.62 -24.19 -2.68
C ILE A 84 -22.53 -23.44 -1.70
N ASN A 85 -22.19 -23.48 -0.41
CA ASN A 85 -22.99 -22.77 0.60
C ASN A 85 -22.60 -21.28 0.68
N SER A 86 -23.55 -20.44 1.11
CA SER A 86 -23.34 -18.98 1.22
C SER A 86 -22.19 -18.58 2.16
N LYS A 87 -21.85 -19.39 3.16
CA LYS A 87 -20.73 -19.10 4.09
C LYS A 87 -19.37 -19.34 3.45
N GLN A 88 -19.24 -20.36 2.60
CA GLN A 88 -18.03 -20.64 1.82
C GLN A 88 -17.77 -19.51 0.83
N ALA A 89 -18.80 -19.08 0.08
CA ALA A 89 -18.69 -17.96 -0.85
C ALA A 89 -18.29 -16.64 -0.15
N ASP A 90 -18.91 -16.32 1.00
CA ASP A 90 -18.55 -15.15 1.81
C ASP A 90 -17.11 -15.23 2.35
N SER A 91 -16.67 -16.42 2.75
CA SER A 91 -15.31 -16.65 3.25
C SER A 91 -14.26 -16.49 2.15
N VAL A 92 -14.53 -16.97 0.93
CA VAL A 92 -13.69 -16.74 -0.25
C VAL A 92 -13.58 -15.24 -0.52
N LEU A 93 -14.70 -14.52 -0.59
CA LEU A 93 -14.70 -13.07 -0.83
C LEU A 93 -13.86 -12.31 0.20
N LYS A 94 -14.00 -12.66 1.49
CA LYS A 94 -13.24 -12.01 2.57
C LYS A 94 -11.75 -12.33 2.52
N LEU A 95 -11.38 -13.58 2.24
CA LEU A 95 -9.97 -13.96 2.12
C LEU A 95 -9.31 -13.29 0.92
N THR A 96 -9.97 -13.27 -0.25
CA THR A 96 -9.46 -12.59 -1.44
C THR A 96 -9.34 -11.08 -1.23
N ALA A 97 -10.29 -10.45 -0.53
CA ALA A 97 -10.20 -9.03 -0.16
C ALA A 97 -9.03 -8.75 0.80
N ALA A 98 -8.84 -9.59 1.82
CA ALA A 98 -7.73 -9.45 2.77
C ALA A 98 -6.36 -9.64 2.10
N ILE A 99 -6.23 -10.60 1.17
CA ILE A 99 -5.04 -10.79 0.35
C ILE A 99 -4.75 -9.54 -0.48
N LYS A 100 -5.73 -9.06 -1.26
CA LYS A 100 -5.60 -7.83 -2.06
C LYS A 100 -5.17 -6.62 -1.21
N ASN A 101 -5.74 -6.49 -0.01
CA ASN A 101 -5.41 -5.41 0.93
C ASN A 101 -4.04 -5.55 1.59
N LEU A 102 -3.42 -6.72 1.59
CA LEU A 102 -2.06 -6.93 2.10
C LEU A 102 -1.02 -6.95 1.00
N GLU A 103 -1.41 -7.33 -0.22
CA GLU A 103 -0.54 -7.31 -1.40
C GLU A 103 -0.29 -5.91 -1.93
N ILE A 104 -1.15 -4.94 -1.61
CA ILE A 104 -1.20 -3.55 -2.15
C ILE A 104 0.02 -3.20 -3.01
N GLU A 105 -0.07 -3.58 -4.28
CA GLU A 105 0.02 -2.58 -5.32
C GLU A 105 -1.30 -1.84 -5.31
N THR A 106 -1.25 -0.52 -5.10
CA THR A 106 -2.43 0.36 -5.19
C THR A 106 -3.18 0.01 -6.47
N SER A 107 -4.50 -0.22 -6.39
CA SER A 107 -5.24 -0.58 -7.59
C SER A 107 -5.15 0.55 -8.62
N ILE A 108 -5.28 0.22 -9.91
CA ILE A 108 -5.19 1.24 -10.97
C ILE A 108 -6.22 2.37 -10.75
N ALA A 109 -7.42 2.02 -10.26
CA ALA A 109 -8.46 3.00 -9.95
C ALA A 109 -8.03 3.97 -8.84
N GLU A 110 -7.49 3.45 -7.73
CA GLU A 110 -6.98 4.27 -6.62
C GLU A 110 -5.77 5.11 -7.03
N LYS A 111 -4.88 4.57 -7.86
CA LYS A 111 -3.76 5.33 -8.45
C LYS A 111 -4.32 6.51 -9.25
N VAL A 112 -5.27 6.27 -10.15
CA VAL A 112 -5.88 7.30 -11.02
C VAL A 112 -6.59 8.39 -10.22
N GLU A 113 -7.34 8.02 -9.18
CA GLU A 113 -8.06 8.97 -8.32
C GLU A 113 -7.07 9.93 -7.64
N VAL A 114 -6.06 9.40 -6.96
CA VAL A 114 -5.02 10.21 -6.28
C VAL A 114 -4.23 11.07 -7.26
N GLY A 115 -3.86 10.50 -8.43
CA GLY A 115 -3.16 11.24 -9.46
C GLY A 115 -3.98 12.39 -10.02
N THR A 116 -5.29 12.21 -10.19
CA THR A 116 -6.20 13.24 -10.69
C THR A 116 -6.34 14.39 -9.68
N GLU A 117 -6.52 14.09 -8.40
CA GLU A 117 -6.54 15.10 -7.33
C GLU A 117 -5.24 15.90 -7.29
N PHE A 118 -4.10 15.21 -7.36
CA PHE A 118 -2.78 15.86 -7.38
C PHE A 118 -2.56 16.74 -8.61
N ILE A 119 -2.92 16.25 -9.81
CA ILE A 119 -2.82 17.03 -11.05
C ILE A 119 -3.70 18.29 -10.98
N ASN A 120 -4.91 18.18 -10.42
CA ASN A 120 -5.81 19.32 -10.24
C ASN A 120 -5.25 20.35 -9.25
N LEU A 121 -4.61 19.89 -8.17
CA LEU A 121 -3.90 20.77 -7.24
C LEU A 121 -2.79 21.54 -7.96
N VAL A 122 -1.94 20.84 -8.73
CA VAL A 122 -0.86 21.50 -9.48
C VAL A 122 -1.43 22.45 -10.53
N ARG A 123 -2.48 22.06 -11.25
CA ARG A 123 -3.14 22.90 -12.26
C ARG A 123 -3.64 24.22 -11.69
N SER A 124 -4.06 24.25 -10.42
CA SER A 124 -4.49 25.49 -9.76
C SER A 124 -3.35 26.49 -9.51
N GLN A 125 -2.10 26.02 -9.51
CA GLN A 125 -0.90 26.81 -9.25
C GLN A 125 -0.10 27.09 -10.53
N ASP A 126 0.04 26.07 -11.37
CA ASP A 126 0.84 26.10 -12.61
C ASP A 126 0.23 25.16 -13.66
N ILE A 127 -0.33 25.75 -14.70
CA ILE A 127 -1.00 25.03 -15.79
C ILE A 127 0.02 24.27 -16.65
N GLU A 128 1.20 24.83 -16.93
CA GLU A 128 2.19 24.16 -17.78
C GLU A 128 2.81 22.95 -17.07
N LEU A 129 3.14 23.10 -15.79
CA LEU A 129 3.64 21.99 -14.98
C LEU A 129 2.59 20.87 -14.87
N SER A 130 1.31 21.21 -14.71
CA SER A 130 0.24 20.21 -14.64
C SER A 130 0.12 19.35 -15.90
N LYS A 131 0.36 19.93 -17.09
CA LYS A 131 0.35 19.18 -18.36
C LYS A 131 1.49 18.17 -18.39
N THR A 132 2.68 18.59 -18.00
CA THR A 132 3.87 17.72 -17.93
C THR A 132 3.64 16.56 -16.97
N ILE A 133 3.13 16.84 -15.76
CA ILE A 133 2.82 15.81 -14.77
C ILE A 133 1.73 14.85 -15.28
N THR A 134 0.70 15.36 -15.95
CA THR A 134 -0.36 14.52 -16.54
C THR A 134 0.22 13.51 -17.53
N GLN A 135 1.13 13.93 -18.41
CA GLN A 135 1.78 13.03 -19.38
C GLN A 135 2.59 11.92 -18.71
N TRP A 136 3.38 12.26 -17.67
CA TRP A 136 4.14 11.26 -16.91
C TRP A 136 3.23 10.31 -16.14
N PHE A 137 2.13 10.82 -15.59
CA PHE A 137 1.17 10.03 -14.85
C PHE A 137 0.41 9.05 -15.76
N ASP A 138 0.01 9.47 -16.96
CA ASP A 138 -0.60 8.59 -17.97
C ASP A 138 0.35 7.45 -18.38
N LEU A 139 1.65 7.74 -18.52
CA LEU A 139 2.66 6.72 -18.80
C LEU A 139 2.80 5.72 -17.65
N TYR A 140 2.84 6.20 -16.41
CA TYR A 140 2.89 5.36 -15.21
C TYR A 140 1.67 4.43 -15.10
N ILE A 141 0.46 4.94 -15.37
CA ILE A 141 -0.77 4.14 -15.37
C ILE A 141 -0.73 3.07 -16.47
N LYS A 142 -0.29 3.42 -17.69
CA LYS A 142 -0.14 2.45 -18.80
C LYS A 142 0.83 1.32 -18.46
N GLN A 143 1.92 1.62 -17.74
CA GLN A 143 2.87 0.60 -17.28
C GLN A 143 2.29 -0.26 -16.16
N SER A 144 1.45 0.31 -15.29
CA SER A 144 0.79 -0.40 -14.19
C SER A 144 -0.38 -1.32 -14.63
N ILE A 145 -0.82 -1.23 -15.90
CA ILE A 145 -1.89 -2.08 -16.48
C ILE A 145 -1.31 -3.36 -17.12
N LYS A 146 0.00 -3.43 -17.31
CA LYS A 146 0.71 -4.55 -17.93
C LYS A 146 1.11 -5.60 -16.91
#